data_AF-A0A7G3AX86-F1
#
_entry.id   AF-A0A7G3AX86-F1
#
_cell.length_a   1.000
_cell.length_b   1.000
_cell.length_c   1.000
_cell.angle_alpha   90.00
_cell.angle_beta   90.00
_cell.angle_gamma   90.00
#
_symmetry.space_group_name_H-M   'P 1'
#
loop_
_entity.id
_entity.type
_entity.pdbx_description
1 polymer ?
#
loop_
_entity_poly.entity_id
_entity_poly.type
_entity_poly.pdbx_seq_one_letter_code
_entity_poly.pdbx_strand_id
1 'polypeptide(L)'
;TPLLIANQCLKSTNLLWCFSFSKLTTQEMFKIAILVISLAVAIRGIGDPPADYVFKTCRVEETTLDHGQVWTHPVYCVQIFCYDGFIIRLLGCSLDPKPGPNCRVTPIQTNYDYPYCCPKVVCN
;
A
#
# COMPACT_ATOMS: atom_id res chain seq x y z
N THR A 1 9.73 -21.68 -35.64
CA THR A 1 10.61 -22.06 -36.77
C THR A 1 9.76 -22.64 -37.90
N PRO A 2 9.93 -22.17 -39.14
CA PRO A 2 9.08 -22.53 -40.29
C PRO A 2 9.08 -24.03 -40.65
N LEU A 3 10.06 -24.80 -40.17
CA LEU A 3 10.12 -26.25 -40.39
C LEU A 3 9.05 -27.05 -39.63
N LEU A 4 8.50 -26.56 -38.50
CA LEU A 4 7.49 -27.34 -37.76
C LEU A 4 6.10 -27.34 -38.45
N ILE A 5 5.83 -26.34 -39.28
CA ILE A 5 4.54 -26.16 -39.97
C ILE A 5 4.48 -27.03 -41.23
N ALA A 6 5.62 -27.20 -41.93
CA ALA A 6 5.72 -28.07 -43.10
C ALA A 6 5.40 -29.55 -42.76
N ASN A 7 5.77 -30.01 -41.57
CA ASN A 7 5.50 -31.37 -41.12
C ASN A 7 4.01 -31.65 -40.82
N GLN A 8 3.15 -30.63 -40.72
CA GLN A 8 1.72 -30.82 -40.50
C GLN A 8 0.91 -31.00 -41.79
N CYS A 9 1.39 -30.56 -42.97
CA CYS A 9 0.68 -30.82 -44.25
C CYS A 9 0.91 -32.26 -44.77
N LEU A 10 2.01 -32.95 -44.41
CA LEU A 10 2.27 -34.31 -44.93
C LEU A 10 1.40 -35.42 -44.31
N LYS A 11 0.66 -35.13 -43.22
CA LYS A 11 -0.10 -36.15 -42.46
C LYS A 11 -1.62 -36.09 -42.69
N SER A 12 -2.11 -35.17 -43.52
CA SER A 12 -3.53 -34.96 -43.76
C SER A 12 -3.93 -35.37 -45.18
N THR A 13 -4.84 -36.33 -45.31
CA THR A 13 -5.42 -36.83 -46.57
C THR A 13 -6.43 -35.87 -47.21
N ASN A 14 -6.60 -34.66 -46.67
CA ASN A 14 -7.51 -33.65 -47.21
C ASN A 14 -6.73 -32.54 -47.93
N LEU A 15 -6.54 -32.70 -49.24
CA LEU A 15 -5.94 -31.69 -50.13
C LEU A 15 -6.66 -30.32 -50.06
N LEU A 16 -7.95 -30.26 -49.72
CA LEU A 16 -8.69 -28.99 -49.63
C LEU A 16 -8.18 -28.07 -48.50
N TRP A 17 -7.56 -28.60 -47.44
CA TRP A 17 -7.09 -27.77 -46.33
C TRP A 17 -5.78 -27.04 -46.61
N CYS A 18 -4.85 -27.62 -47.39
CA CYS A 18 -3.61 -26.91 -47.76
C CYS A 18 -3.86 -25.86 -48.87
N PHE A 19 -4.93 -25.98 -49.69
CA PHE A 19 -5.24 -25.00 -50.75
C PHE A 19 -5.89 -23.69 -50.26
N SER A 20 -6.57 -23.69 -49.10
CA SER A 20 -7.21 -22.47 -48.57
C SER A 20 -6.21 -21.46 -47.98
N PHE A 21 -5.02 -21.91 -47.57
CA PHE A 21 -3.96 -21.02 -47.07
C PHE A 21 -3.13 -20.38 -48.19
N SER A 22 -3.14 -20.95 -49.40
CA SER A 22 -2.35 -20.46 -50.56
C SER A 22 -2.89 -19.15 -51.18
N LYS A 23 -4.04 -18.65 -50.72
CA LYS A 23 -4.69 -17.44 -51.26
C LYS A 23 -4.71 -16.25 -50.30
N LEU A 24 -4.10 -16.35 -49.12
CA LEU A 24 -3.88 -15.17 -48.29
C LEU A 24 -2.63 -14.45 -48.79
N THR A 25 -2.85 -13.35 -49.50
CA THR A 25 -1.78 -12.43 -49.89
C THR A 25 -1.13 -11.87 -48.63
N THR A 26 0.17 -11.58 -48.69
CA THR A 26 0.97 -11.04 -47.57
C THR A 26 0.34 -9.79 -46.93
N GLN A 27 -0.49 -9.06 -47.70
CA GLN A 27 -1.25 -7.89 -47.25
C GLN A 27 -2.40 -8.25 -46.30
N GLU A 28 -3.14 -9.34 -46.54
CA GLU A 28 -4.25 -9.76 -45.69
C GLU A 28 -3.76 -10.32 -44.34
N MET A 29 -2.61 -11.00 -44.35
CA MET A 29 -1.92 -11.43 -43.13
C MET A 29 -1.50 -10.25 -42.25
N PHE A 30 -1.07 -9.13 -42.84
CA PHE A 30 -0.65 -7.93 -42.11
C PHE A 30 -1.83 -7.21 -41.43
N LYS A 31 -2.99 -7.13 -42.10
CA LYS A 31 -4.22 -6.54 -41.54
C LYS A 31 -4.71 -7.32 -40.32
N ILE A 32 -4.71 -8.65 -40.41
CA ILE A 32 -5.12 -9.53 -39.30
C ILE A 32 -4.14 -9.39 -38.14
N ALA A 33 -2.83 -9.35 -38.41
CA ALA A 33 -1.82 -9.16 -37.37
C ALA A 33 -1.99 -7.81 -36.63
N ILE A 34 -2.27 -6.71 -37.34
CA ILE A 34 -2.53 -5.40 -36.71
C ILE A 34 -3.78 -5.47 -35.83
N LEU A 35 -4.89 -6.03 -36.33
CA LEU A 35 -6.13 -6.14 -35.57
C LEU A 35 -5.96 -6.95 -34.27
N VAL A 36 -5.20 -8.05 -34.32
CA VAL A 36 -4.90 -8.88 -33.14
C VAL A 36 -4.01 -8.14 -32.15
N ILE A 37 -3.00 -7.40 -32.62
CA ILE A 37 -2.12 -6.60 -31.75
C ILE A 37 -2.90 -5.45 -31.09
N SER A 38 -3.73 -4.74 -31.84
CA SER A 38 -4.56 -3.65 -31.31
C SER A 38 -5.56 -4.14 -30.26
N LEU A 39 -6.20 -5.29 -30.49
CA LEU A 39 -7.11 -5.90 -29.52
C LEU A 39 -6.35 -6.35 -28.25
N ALA A 40 -5.15 -6.91 -28.39
CA ALA A 40 -4.32 -7.30 -27.26
C ALA A 40 -3.83 -6.11 -26.41
N VAL A 41 -3.58 -4.96 -27.04
CA VAL A 41 -3.21 -3.71 -26.32
C VAL A 41 -4.41 -3.13 -25.57
N ALA A 42 -5.62 -3.18 -26.15
CA ALA A 42 -6.83 -2.69 -25.49
C ALA A 42 -7.18 -3.46 -24.20
N ILE A 43 -6.92 -4.78 -24.15
CA ILE A 43 -7.22 -5.62 -22.99
C ILE A 43 -6.20 -5.41 -21.84
N ARG A 44 -4.98 -4.95 -22.15
CA ARG A 44 -3.92 -4.70 -21.16
C ARG A 44 -4.01 -3.34 -20.45
N GLY A 45 -4.92 -2.46 -20.88
CA GLY A 45 -5.07 -1.10 -20.33
C GLY A 45 -6.04 -0.97 -19.15
N ILE A 46 -6.78 -2.04 -18.80
CA ILE A 46 -7.71 -2.08 -17.65
C ILE A 46 -7.07 -2.89 -16.53
N GLY A 47 -5.85 -2.53 -16.16
CA GLY A 47 -5.28 -2.95 -14.89
C GLY A 47 -5.61 -1.87 -13.88
N ASP A 48 -6.76 -1.97 -13.21
CA ASP A 48 -6.92 -1.25 -11.95
C ASP A 48 -5.70 -1.62 -11.09
N PRO A 49 -4.92 -0.67 -10.56
CA PRO A 49 -3.95 -1.02 -9.54
C PRO A 49 -4.77 -1.62 -8.39
N PRO A 50 -4.48 -2.84 -7.91
CA PRO A 50 -5.14 -3.31 -6.70
C PRO A 50 -4.73 -2.33 -5.60
N ALA A 51 -5.68 -1.51 -5.17
CA ALA A 51 -5.58 -0.64 -4.02
C ALA A 51 -5.62 -1.50 -2.75
N ASP A 52 -4.66 -2.41 -2.60
CA ASP A 52 -4.38 -3.07 -1.33
C ASP A 52 -3.23 -2.29 -0.68
N TYR A 53 -3.53 -1.03 -0.35
CA TYR A 53 -2.67 -0.27 0.55
C TYR A 53 -2.79 -0.93 1.92
N VAL A 54 -1.95 -1.94 2.17
CA VAL A 54 -1.82 -2.57 3.48
C VAL A 54 -1.18 -1.56 4.42
N PHE A 55 -2.01 -0.79 5.10
CA PHE A 55 -1.56 0.13 6.12
C PHE A 55 -0.83 -0.65 7.22
N LYS A 56 0.42 -0.25 7.49
CA LYS A 56 1.21 -0.93 8.52
C LYS A 56 0.79 -0.48 9.92
N THR A 57 0.75 -1.43 10.84
CA THR A 57 0.56 -1.18 12.27
C THR A 57 1.87 -0.67 12.90
N CYS A 58 1.76 0.11 13.97
CA CYS A 58 2.90 0.58 14.74
C CYS A 58 3.02 -0.22 16.02
N ARG A 59 4.24 -0.61 16.40
CA ARG A 59 4.50 -1.27 17.68
C ARG A 59 5.16 -0.29 18.65
N VAL A 60 4.47 0.00 19.75
CA VAL A 60 4.97 0.84 20.84
C VAL A 60 5.10 -0.04 22.08
N GLU A 61 6.33 -0.42 22.44
CA GLU A 61 6.61 -1.34 23.55
C GLU A 61 5.83 -2.68 23.43
N GLU A 62 4.86 -2.90 24.32
CA GLU A 62 3.97 -4.07 24.36
C GLU A 62 2.61 -3.82 23.66
N THR A 63 2.36 -2.61 23.19
CA THR A 63 1.11 -2.21 22.54
C THR A 63 1.27 -2.14 21.02
N THR A 64 0.28 -2.65 20.30
CA THR A 64 0.15 -2.50 18.84
C THR A 64 -0.92 -1.46 18.54
N LEU A 65 -0.60 -0.51 17.68
CA LEU A 65 -1.50 0.55 17.23
C LEU A 65 -1.81 0.36 15.74
N ASP A 66 -3.09 0.48 15.39
CA ASP A 66 -3.52 0.47 14.00
C ASP A 66 -3.20 1.80 13.31
N HIS A 67 -3.16 1.78 11.98
CA HIS A 67 -2.99 3.00 11.20
C HIS A 67 -4.10 4.01 11.52
N GLY A 68 -3.72 5.27 11.73
CA GLY A 68 -4.64 6.34 12.10
C GLY A 68 -5.00 6.37 13.58
N GLN A 69 -4.54 5.40 14.38
CA GLN A 69 -4.83 5.37 15.81
C GLN A 69 -4.00 6.41 16.56
N VAL A 70 -4.67 7.12 17.48
CA VAL A 70 -4.07 7.98 18.48
C VAL A 70 -4.04 7.25 19.82
N TRP A 71 -2.90 7.28 20.50
CA TRP A 71 -2.72 6.62 21.79
C TRP A 71 -1.89 7.48 22.75
N THR A 72 -2.26 7.48 24.03
CA THR A 72 -1.51 8.14 25.09
C THR A 72 -0.60 7.14 25.78
N HIS A 73 0.69 7.44 25.86
CA HIS A 73 1.61 6.63 26.66
C HIS A 73 1.32 6.81 28.16
N PRO A 74 1.00 5.74 28.92
CA PRO A 74 0.55 5.85 30.31
C PRO A 74 1.64 6.39 31.24
N VAL A 75 2.89 5.99 31.02
CA VAL A 75 4.05 6.40 31.84
C VAL A 75 4.51 7.83 31.52
N TYR A 76 4.69 8.17 30.24
CA TYR A 76 5.30 9.43 29.84
C TYR A 76 4.28 10.53 29.49
N CYS A 77 2.97 10.24 29.48
CA CYS A 77 1.91 11.15 29.06
C CYS A 77 2.23 11.86 27.73
N VAL A 78 2.51 11.06 26.71
CA VAL A 78 2.79 11.56 25.35
C VAL A 78 1.72 11.07 24.41
N GLN A 79 1.26 11.96 23.53
CA GLN A 79 0.34 11.60 22.46
C GLN A 79 1.13 11.07 21.27
N ILE A 80 0.80 9.85 20.88
CA ILE A 80 1.40 9.12 19.77
C ILE A 80 0.34 8.92 18.70
N PHE A 81 0.71 9.11 17.45
CA PHE A 81 -0.11 8.78 16.30
C PHE A 81 0.61 7.79 15.40
N CYS A 82 -0.08 6.70 15.07
CA CYS A 82 0.44 5.71 14.15
C CYS A 82 0.08 6.08 12.72
N TYR A 83 1.09 6.28 11.88
CA TYR A 83 0.92 6.53 10.45
C TYR A 83 1.77 5.58 9.63
N ASP A 84 1.11 4.60 9.02
CA ASP A 84 1.71 3.64 8.09
C ASP A 84 2.99 2.97 8.63
N GLY A 85 2.89 2.45 9.86
CA GLY A 85 4.00 1.80 10.57
C GLY A 85 5.02 2.75 11.20
N PHE A 86 4.87 4.06 10.99
CA PHE A 86 5.69 5.08 11.64
C PHE A 86 4.99 5.67 12.86
N ILE A 87 5.74 5.77 13.95
CA ILE A 87 5.31 6.42 15.18
C ILE A 87 5.59 7.92 15.04
N ILE A 88 4.53 8.71 14.95
CA ILE A 88 4.62 10.17 14.96
C ILE A 88 4.31 10.64 16.38
N ARG A 89 5.31 11.17 17.09
CA ARG A 89 5.10 11.80 18.40
C ARG A 89 4.54 13.19 18.18
N LEU A 90 3.25 13.36 18.49
CA LEU A 90 2.52 14.59 18.25
C LEU A 90 2.81 15.63 19.33
N LEU A 91 2.61 15.24 20.59
CA LEU A 91 2.59 16.17 21.71
C LEU A 91 3.14 15.52 22.97
N GLY A 92 3.95 16.27 23.72
CA GLY A 92 4.38 15.94 25.06
C GLY A 92 3.96 17.03 26.04
N CYS A 93 3.98 16.73 27.33
CA CYS A 93 3.75 17.75 28.34
C CYS A 93 4.88 18.78 28.33
N SER A 94 4.53 20.06 28.33
CA SER A 94 5.49 21.14 28.58
C SER A 94 5.80 21.15 30.08
N LEU A 95 7.03 20.83 30.45
CA LEU A 95 7.50 21.04 31.82
C LEU A 95 8.28 22.34 31.84
N ASP A 96 7.70 23.38 32.45
CA ASP A 96 8.45 24.60 32.72
C ASP A 96 9.60 24.30 33.69
N PRO A 97 10.82 24.78 33.40
CA PRO A 97 12.04 24.19 33.94
C PRO A 97 12.28 24.42 35.44
N LYS A 98 11.55 25.33 36.12
CA LYS A 98 11.72 25.54 37.57
C LYS A 98 10.41 26.01 38.22
N PRO A 99 9.75 25.19 39.06
CA PRO A 99 8.71 25.71 39.94
C PRO A 99 9.32 26.79 40.86
N GLY A 100 8.64 27.93 40.98
CA GLY A 100 9.04 29.02 41.87
C GLY A 100 9.03 28.60 43.36
N PRO A 101 9.52 29.46 44.27
CA PRO A 101 9.41 29.19 45.70
C PRO A 101 7.94 28.96 46.08
N ASN A 102 7.67 27.92 46.88
CA ASN A 102 6.32 27.45 47.26
C ASN A 102 5.47 26.81 46.15
N CYS A 103 6.07 26.47 45.00
CA CYS A 103 5.40 25.71 43.95
C CYS A 103 5.82 24.23 43.96
N ARG A 104 4.85 23.33 43.74
CA ARG A 104 5.07 21.88 43.56
C ARG A 104 4.56 21.43 42.20
N VAL A 105 5.26 20.48 41.59
CA VAL A 105 4.82 19.84 40.34
C VAL A 105 4.00 18.61 40.70
N THR A 106 2.78 18.49 40.20
CA THR A 106 1.97 17.28 40.38
C THR A 106 2.55 16.13 39.56
N PRO A 107 2.48 14.88 40.05
CA PRO A 107 2.92 13.73 39.27
C PRO A 107 2.08 13.54 38.00
N ILE A 108 2.62 12.78 37.05
CA ILE A 108 1.87 12.31 35.87
C ILE A 108 0.70 11.45 36.35
N GLN A 109 -0.49 11.69 35.81
CA GLN A 109 -1.67 10.90 36.13
C GLN A 109 -1.85 9.79 35.08
N THR A 110 -1.42 8.58 35.39
CA THR A 110 -1.38 7.42 34.47
C THR A 110 -2.75 6.93 34.00
N ASN A 111 -3.83 7.34 34.67
CA ASN A 111 -5.21 6.90 34.39
C ASN A 111 -5.96 7.85 33.45
N TYR A 112 -5.31 8.91 32.97
CA TYR A 112 -5.92 9.90 32.09
C TYR A 112 -5.20 9.93 30.75
N ASP A 113 -5.93 10.30 29.70
CA ASP A 113 -5.35 10.56 28.39
C ASP A 113 -4.70 11.94 28.33
N TYR A 114 -3.79 12.12 27.37
CA TYR A 114 -3.25 13.44 27.06
C TYR A 114 -4.40 14.36 26.61
N PRO A 115 -4.47 15.63 27.08
CA PRO A 115 -3.49 16.35 27.90
C PRO A 115 -3.72 16.27 29.41
N TYR A 116 -4.73 15.51 29.87
CA TYR A 116 -5.14 15.49 31.28
C TYR A 116 -4.16 14.74 32.19
N CYS A 117 -3.38 13.81 31.66
CA CYS A 117 -2.31 13.16 32.39
C CYS A 117 -1.11 14.07 32.70
N CYS A 118 -1.04 15.28 32.13
CA CYS A 118 0.14 16.13 32.23
C CYS A 118 0.35 16.70 33.64
N PRO A 119 1.63 16.79 34.08
CA PRO A 119 2.01 17.49 35.31
C PRO A 119 1.59 18.95 35.29
N LYS A 120 1.15 19.47 36.44
CA LYS A 120 0.77 20.87 36.64
C LYS A 120 1.60 21.47 37.77
N VAL A 121 1.94 22.74 37.65
CA VAL A 121 2.57 23.50 38.73
C VAL A 121 1.47 24.05 39.63
N VAL A 122 1.50 23.71 40.91
CA VAL A 122 0.57 24.21 41.93
C VAL A 122 1.39 25.02 42.93
N CYS A 123 1.11 26.31 43.04
CA CYS A 123 1.75 27.21 44.01
C CYS A 123 0.78 27.51 45.15
N ASN A 124 1.30 27.55 46.38
CA ASN A 124 0.56 27.97 47.58
C ASN A 124 0.65 29.48 47.79
#